data_AF-A0A352Z2U4-F1
#
_entry.id   AF-A0A352Z2U4-F1
#
_cell.length_a   1.000
_cell.length_b   1.000
_cell.length_c   1.000
_cell.angle_alpha   90.00
_cell.angle_beta   90.00
_cell.angle_gamma   90.00
#
_symmetry.space_group_name_H-M   'P 1'
#
loop_
_entity.id
_entity.type
_entity.pdbx_description
1 polymer ?
#
loop_
_entity_poly.entity_id
_entity_poly.type
_entity_poly.pdbx_seq_one_letter_code
_entity_poly.pdbx_strand_id
1 'polypeptide(L)'
;MAPEYFPETDYVVATRGDGYAFVYFPTGWSAEIIPDRIGAKSVTAYWFNPRNGESKLIETFSGTGTRRFTPPSNGRGNDWILVLDDTSKGFKDPGL
;
A
#
# COMPACT_ATOMS: atom_id res chain seq x y z
N MET A 1 27.03 -15.36 3.76
CA MET A 1 26.98 -13.91 4.07
C MET A 1 25.73 -13.36 3.41
N ALA A 2 24.87 -12.65 4.14
CA ALA A 2 23.76 -11.94 3.51
C ALA A 2 24.34 -10.81 2.66
N PRO A 3 23.77 -10.51 1.47
CA PRO A 3 24.21 -9.38 0.67
C PRO A 3 24.14 -8.08 1.49
N GLU A 4 25.13 -7.23 1.24
CA GLU A 4 25.21 -5.87 1.76
C GLU A 4 23.96 -5.08 1.34
N TYR A 5 23.46 -4.22 2.23
CA TYR A 5 22.21 -3.50 2.01
C TYR A 5 22.51 -2.18 1.29
N PHE A 6 21.89 -2.00 0.11
CA PHE A 6 22.06 -0.83 -0.75
C PHE A 6 20.74 -0.04 -0.80
N PRO A 7 20.56 0.99 0.04
CA PRO A 7 19.32 1.77 0.09
C PRO A 7 18.97 2.45 -1.25
N GLU A 8 19.95 2.67 -2.14
CA GLU A 8 19.68 3.14 -3.51
C GLU A 8 18.83 2.19 -4.37
N THR A 9 18.62 0.94 -3.93
CA THR A 9 17.78 -0.05 -4.61
C THR A 9 16.36 -0.15 -4.05
N ASP A 10 16.03 0.64 -3.03
CA ASP A 10 14.71 0.68 -2.44
C ASP A 10 13.75 1.49 -3.32
N TYR A 11 12.96 0.79 -4.13
CA TYR A 11 11.92 1.41 -4.95
C TYR A 11 10.54 1.11 -4.40
N VAL A 12 9.72 2.16 -4.29
CA VAL A 12 8.28 2.00 -4.12
C VAL A 12 7.70 1.59 -5.47
N VAL A 13 7.04 0.43 -5.51
CA VAL A 13 6.51 -0.15 -6.76
C VAL A 13 5.01 -0.31 -6.63
N ALA A 14 4.26 0.07 -7.66
CA ALA A 14 2.81 -0.02 -7.68
C ALA A 14 2.30 -0.89 -8.82
N THR A 15 1.22 -1.61 -8.56
CA THR A 15 0.37 -2.27 -9.57
C THR A 15 -1.09 -1.92 -9.30
N ARG A 16 -1.94 -2.01 -10.34
CA ARG A 16 -3.36 -1.73 -10.22
C ARG A 16 -4.19 -2.56 -11.19
N GLY A 17 -5.45 -2.73 -10.85
CA GLY A 17 -6.47 -3.30 -11.73
C GLY A 17 -7.74 -2.44 -11.74
N ASP A 18 -8.86 -3.10 -11.97
CA ASP A 18 -10.19 -2.48 -11.95
C ASP A 18 -10.67 -2.31 -10.50
N GLY A 19 -10.62 -1.07 -10.00
CA GLY A 19 -11.07 -0.73 -8.66
C GLY A 19 -10.10 -1.10 -7.53
N TYR A 20 -8.85 -1.47 -7.82
CA TYR A 20 -7.86 -1.74 -6.78
C TYR A 20 -6.44 -1.35 -7.18
N ALA A 21 -5.59 -1.09 -6.19
CA ALA A 21 -4.15 -0.96 -6.35
C ALA A 21 -3.38 -1.52 -5.16
N PHE A 22 -2.18 -2.04 -5.44
CA PHE A 22 -1.22 -2.45 -4.43
C PHE A 22 0.07 -1.64 -4.62
N VAL A 23 0.60 -1.09 -3.53
CA VAL A 23 1.85 -0.34 -3.54
C VAL A 23 2.80 -0.95 -2.52
N TYR A 24 3.91 -1.50 -2.99
CA TYR A 24 4.93 -2.13 -2.16
C TYR A 24 5.96 -1.11 -1.69
N PHE A 25 6.20 -1.10 -0.38
CA PHE A 25 7.17 -0.26 0.33
C PHE A 25 8.23 -1.15 0.98
N PRO A 26 9.46 -1.25 0.43
CA PRO A 26 10.47 -2.17 0.95
C PRO A 26 11.06 -1.78 2.31
N THR A 27 11.14 -0.47 2.62
CA THR A 27 11.89 0.02 3.79
C THR A 27 11.19 1.10 4.62
N GLY A 28 9.88 1.25 4.42
CA GLY A 28 9.03 2.10 5.25
C GLY A 28 9.07 3.59 4.93
N TRP A 29 9.53 3.98 3.73
CA TRP A 29 9.50 5.38 3.29
C TRP A 29 8.08 5.84 3.00
N SER A 30 7.80 7.13 3.18
CA SER A 30 6.52 7.69 2.73
C SER A 30 6.47 7.83 1.21
N ALA A 31 5.29 7.71 0.62
CA ALA A 31 5.05 8.08 -0.77
C ALA A 31 3.75 8.88 -0.94
N GLU A 32 3.73 9.75 -1.95
CA GLU A 32 2.51 10.39 -2.44
C GLU A 32 1.84 9.50 -3.49
N ILE A 33 0.57 9.17 -3.27
CA ILE A 33 -0.20 8.26 -4.10
C ILE A 33 -1.41 9.01 -4.68
N ILE A 34 -1.70 8.76 -5.96
CA ILE A 34 -2.83 9.33 -6.69
C ILE A 34 -3.89 8.22 -6.87
N PRO A 35 -4.88 8.12 -5.96
CA PRO A 35 -5.91 7.07 -5.96
C PRO A 35 -6.85 7.16 -7.16
N ASP A 36 -6.95 8.32 -7.82
CA ASP A 36 -7.79 8.54 -9.01
C ASP A 36 -7.54 7.51 -10.12
N ARG A 37 -6.34 6.91 -10.14
CA ARG A 37 -5.91 5.90 -11.12
C ARG A 37 -6.66 4.57 -11.03
N ILE A 38 -7.37 4.29 -9.93
CA ILE A 38 -8.21 3.08 -9.80
C ILE A 38 -9.68 3.31 -10.17
N GLY A 39 -10.08 4.56 -10.47
CA GLY A 39 -11.44 4.89 -10.94
C GLY A 39 -12.54 4.81 -9.88
N ALA A 40 -12.17 4.62 -8.61
CA ALA A 40 -13.09 4.52 -7.49
C ALA A 40 -13.54 5.91 -7.02
N LYS A 41 -14.82 6.06 -6.65
CA LYS A 41 -15.31 7.29 -5.99
C LYS A 41 -14.93 7.35 -4.52
N SER A 42 -14.87 6.19 -3.87
CA SER A 42 -14.56 6.02 -2.46
C SER A 42 -13.65 4.80 -2.31
N VAL A 43 -12.55 4.99 -1.58
CA VAL A 43 -11.45 4.04 -1.45
C VAL A 43 -11.23 3.72 0.01
N THR A 44 -11.17 2.44 0.34
CA THR A 44 -10.68 1.95 1.63
C THR A 44 -9.22 1.60 1.50
N ALA A 45 -8.39 2.08 2.43
CA ALA A 45 -6.97 1.78 2.45
C ALA A 45 -6.58 0.91 3.64
N TYR A 46 -5.66 -0.02 3.39
CA TYR A 46 -5.08 -0.90 4.39
C TYR A 46 -3.56 -0.92 4.28
N TRP A 47 -2.90 -1.10 5.41
CA TRP A 47 -1.55 -1.62 5.45
C TRP A 47 -1.59 -3.14 5.59
N PHE A 48 -1.06 -3.85 4.62
CA PHE A 48 -0.88 -5.30 4.69
C PHE A 48 0.59 -5.63 4.99
N ASN A 49 0.79 -6.52 5.96
CA ASN A 49 2.09 -7.02 6.37
C ASN A 49 2.38 -8.34 5.64
N PRO A 50 3.21 -8.34 4.59
CA PRO A 50 3.50 -9.55 3.82
C PRO A 50 4.27 -10.62 4.62
N ARG A 51 4.86 -10.26 5.77
CA ARG A 51 5.63 -11.19 6.61
C ARG A 51 4.77 -12.16 7.40
N ASN A 52 3.55 -11.74 7.75
CA ASN A 52 2.65 -12.54 8.60
C ASN A 52 1.20 -12.60 8.08
N GLY A 53 0.86 -11.89 7.01
CA GLY A 53 -0.47 -11.89 6.41
C GLY A 53 -1.49 -11.00 7.12
N GLU A 54 -1.08 -10.22 8.13
CA GLU A 54 -2.00 -9.35 8.86
C GLU A 54 -2.26 -8.06 8.08
N SER A 55 -3.50 -7.56 8.15
CA SER A 55 -3.88 -6.27 7.61
C SER A 55 -4.35 -5.31 8.70
N LYS A 56 -4.09 -4.02 8.48
CA LYS A 56 -4.49 -2.92 9.33
C LYS A 56 -5.25 -1.89 8.50
N LEU A 57 -6.53 -1.71 8.81
CA LEU A 57 -7.34 -0.63 8.24
C LEU A 57 -6.71 0.73 8.56
N ILE A 58 -6.64 1.60 7.56
CA ILE A 58 -6.22 3.00 7.70
C ILE A 58 -7.46 3.87 7.86
N GLU A 59 -8.21 4.05 6.77
CA GLU A 59 -9.45 4.81 6.70
C GLU A 59 -10.15 4.56 5.35
N THR A 60 -11.37 5.08 5.19
CA THR A 60 -12.06 5.22 3.90
C THR A 60 -12.14 6.69 3.53
N PHE A 61 -11.81 7.03 2.28
CA PHE A 61 -11.73 8.41 1.81
C PHE A 61 -12.18 8.56 0.34
N SER A 62 -12.37 9.81 -0.11
CA SER A 62 -12.68 10.11 -1.52
C SER A 62 -11.57 9.59 -2.42
N GLY A 63 -11.90 8.85 -3.48
CA GLY A 63 -10.93 8.29 -4.43
C GLY A 63 -10.26 9.31 -5.35
N THR A 64 -10.30 10.59 -4.97
CA THR A 64 -9.75 11.72 -5.72
C THR A 64 -8.70 12.47 -4.90
N GLY A 65 -7.65 12.93 -5.56
CA GLY A 65 -6.63 13.80 -5.00
C GLY A 65 -5.46 13.04 -4.38
N THR A 66 -4.29 13.68 -4.40
CA THR A 66 -3.05 13.08 -3.93
C THR A 66 -3.05 12.94 -2.41
N ARG A 67 -2.60 11.78 -1.91
CA ARG A 67 -2.46 11.50 -0.49
C ARG A 67 -1.10 10.92 -0.16
N ARG A 68 -0.52 11.38 0.94
CA ARG A 68 0.73 10.83 1.48
C ARG A 68 0.43 9.65 2.39
N PHE A 69 1.05 8.52 2.13
CA PHE A 69 0.99 7.33 2.97
C PHE A 69 2.35 7.08 3.61
N THR A 70 2.34 6.71 4.89
CA THR A 70 3.53 6.36 5.66
C THR A 70 3.31 4.98 6.28
N PRO A 71 4.18 3.99 5.98
CA PRO A 71 4.10 2.65 6.55
C PRO A 71 4.17 2.66 8.08
N PRO A 72 3.57 1.67 8.77
CA PRO A 72 3.56 1.59 10.24
C PRO A 72 4.94 1.48 10.91
N SER A 73 5.94 0.97 10.18
CA SER A 73 7.33 0.83 10.64
C SER A 73 8.31 1.07 9.49
N ASN A 74 9.57 1.35 9.85
CA ASN A 74 10.65 1.63 8.90
C ASN A 74 11.89 0.77 9.14
N GLY A 75 12.81 0.78 8.18
CA GLY A 75 14.07 0.04 8.24
C GLY A 75 14.04 -1.30 7.49
N ARG A 76 15.21 -1.91 7.34
CA ARG A 76 15.39 -3.16 6.58
C ARG A 76 14.54 -4.29 7.17
N GLY A 77 13.80 -4.99 6.31
CA GLY A 77 12.92 -6.09 6.72
C GLY A 77 11.57 -5.65 7.26
N ASN A 78 11.27 -4.34 7.23
CA ASN A 78 9.96 -3.77 7.58
C ASN A 78 9.21 -3.32 6.32
N ASP A 79 9.04 -4.26 5.38
CA ASP A 79 8.25 -4.07 4.17
C ASP A 79 6.72 -4.03 4.42
N TRP A 80 6.01 -3.25 3.62
CA TRP A 80 4.56 -3.10 3.73
C TRP A 80 3.93 -3.00 2.35
N ILE A 81 2.70 -3.49 2.21
CA ILE A 81 1.89 -3.28 1.02
C ILE A 81 0.75 -2.35 1.41
N LEU A 82 0.67 -1.18 0.78
CA LEU A 82 -0.54 -0.36 0.80
C LEU A 82 -1.54 -1.00 -0.16
N VAL A 83 -2.71 -1.35 0.36
CA VAL A 83 -3.83 -1.82 -0.42
C VAL A 83 -4.85 -0.69 -0.52
N LEU A 84 -5.31 -0.40 -1.73
CA LEU A 84 -6.36 0.57 -2.02
C LEU A 84 -7.48 -0.15 -2.75
N ASP A 85 -8.67 -0.18 -2.15
CA ASP A 85 -9.82 -0.91 -2.68
C ASP A 85 -11.03 0.00 -2.88
N ASP A 86 -11.69 -0.12 -4.04
CA ASP A 86 -12.96 0.52 -4.31
C ASP A 86 -14.06 -0.09 -3.42
N THR A 87 -14.66 0.76 -2.60
CA THR A 87 -15.76 0.39 -1.69
C THR A 87 -16.97 -0.23 -2.40
N SER A 88 -17.15 0.00 -3.70
CA SER A 88 -18.28 -0.52 -4.48
C SER A 88 -18.07 -1.93 -5.04
N LYS A 89 -16.83 -2.45 -5.02
CA LYS A 89 -16.49 -3.76 -5.61
C LYS A 89 -16.61 -4.92 -4.63
N GLY A 90 -16.75 -4.66 -3.33
CA GLY A 90 -16.95 -5.70 -2.31
C GLY A 90 -15.73 -6.61 -2.12
N PHE A 91 -14.51 -6.08 -2.29
CA PHE A 91 -13.29 -6.79 -1.95
C PHE A 91 -13.29 -7.17 -0.45
N LYS A 92 -12.74 -8.34 -0.14
CA LYS A 92 -12.52 -8.76 1.25
C LYS A 92 -11.30 -8.05 1.83
N ASP A 93 -11.24 -7.97 3.16
CA ASP A 93 -10.05 -7.45 3.82
C ASP A 93 -8.80 -8.25 3.39
N PRO A 94 -7.66 -7.60 3.13
CA PRO A 94 -6.45 -8.28 2.72
C PRO A 94 -5.99 -9.30 3.77
N GLY A 95 -5.65 -10.51 3.33
CA GLY A 95 -5.20 -11.59 4.21
C GLY A 95 -6.29 -12.53 4.74
N LEU A 96 -7.56 -12.34 4.34
CA LEU A 96 -8.71 -13.17 4.72
C LEU A 96 -9.28 -14.04 3.58
#